data_AF-A0A847D7M2-F1
#
_entry.id   AF-A0A847D7M2-F1
#
_cell.length_a   1.000
_cell.length_b   1.000
_cell.length_c   1.000
_cell.angle_alpha   90.00
_cell.angle_beta   90.00
_cell.angle_gamma   90.00
#
_symmetry.space_group_name_H-M   'P 1'
#
loop_
_entity.id
_entity.type
_entity.pdbx_description
1 polymer ?
#
loop_
_entity_poly.entity_id
_entity_poly.type
_entity_poly.pdbx_seq_one_letter_code
_entity_poly.pdbx_strand_id
1 'polypeptide(L)'
;MALFFVRLQTCIKKKHKQKTRQNTVKLLKSLGYSMEIEAFIVYVNPEFSIWGAPNEDDSILPGQISEHFRELQNMKPVTNPELEKLAQALVECHDPEYPSKLIKYEYEKMNKGIICPTCGLLVHNFCGRFHMCESCGKKMIIQKAISNSISDFHTLFPNEKLTTKRLADWCGTEDTNRVYKVLKRGYQAAGSESCRYYIPVNEQPTSARYVG
;
A
#
# COMPACT_ATOMS: atom_id res chain seq x y z
N MET A 1 8.09 19.80 -25.37
CA MET A 1 7.26 18.60 -25.12
C MET A 1 7.04 18.32 -23.63
N ALA A 2 8.08 18.32 -22.77
CA ALA A 2 7.93 18.05 -21.33
C ALA A 2 6.91 18.97 -20.61
N LEU A 3 6.95 20.28 -20.85
CA LEU A 3 5.99 21.24 -20.27
C LEU A 3 4.53 20.95 -20.68
N PHE A 4 4.31 20.50 -21.91
CA PHE A 4 2.96 20.18 -22.41
C PHE A 4 2.43 18.89 -21.76
N PHE A 5 3.30 17.89 -21.58
CA PHE A 5 2.94 16.65 -20.89
C PHE A 5 2.65 16.89 -19.40
N VAL A 6 3.48 17.68 -18.71
CA VAL A 6 3.24 18.11 -17.32
C VAL A 6 1.90 18.86 -17.22
N ARG A 7 1.63 19.79 -18.14
CA ARG A 7 0.38 20.57 -18.17
C ARG A 7 -0.86 19.73 -18.44
N LEU A 8 -0.77 18.74 -19.33
CA LEU A 8 -1.88 17.80 -19.58
C LEU A 8 -2.13 16.90 -18.36
N GLN A 9 -1.06 16.41 -17.74
CA GLN A 9 -1.16 15.54 -16.56
C GLN A 9 -1.71 16.30 -15.34
N THR A 10 -1.32 17.56 -15.13
CA THR A 10 -1.90 18.41 -14.09
C THR A 10 -3.37 18.71 -14.37
N CYS A 11 -3.75 19.05 -15.61
CA CYS A 11 -5.16 19.25 -15.97
C CYS A 11 -6.04 18.01 -15.74
N ILE A 12 -5.55 16.81 -16.10
CA ILE A 12 -6.25 15.54 -15.84
C ILE A 12 -6.42 15.34 -14.33
N LYS A 13 -5.34 15.45 -13.55
CA LYS A 13 -5.38 15.28 -12.09
C LYS A 13 -6.32 16.28 -11.42
N LYS A 14 -6.35 17.54 -11.87
CA LYS A 14 -7.30 18.56 -11.38
C LYS A 14 -8.75 18.18 -11.64
N LYS A 15 -9.07 17.72 -12.84
CA LYS A 15 -10.43 17.26 -13.17
C LYS A 15 -10.85 16.10 -12.28
N HIS A 16 -9.94 15.16 -12.01
CA HIS A 16 -10.17 14.07 -11.06
C HIS A 16 -10.39 14.58 -9.63
N LYS A 17 -9.51 15.45 -9.12
CA LYS A 17 -9.66 16.07 -7.79
C LYS A 17 -11.03 16.70 -7.62
N GLN A 18 -11.44 17.57 -8.55
CA GLN A 18 -12.71 18.28 -8.48
C GLN A 18 -13.90 17.31 -8.47
N LYS A 19 -13.88 16.28 -9.34
CA LYS A 19 -14.93 15.27 -9.40
C LYS A 19 -15.03 14.49 -8.08
N THR A 20 -13.90 14.03 -7.55
CA THR A 20 -13.85 13.29 -6.27
C THR A 20 -14.41 14.16 -5.15
N ARG A 21 -13.93 15.41 -5.01
CA ARG A 21 -14.42 16.35 -3.99
C ARG A 21 -15.94 16.56 -4.09
N GLN A 22 -16.46 16.80 -5.29
CA GLN A 22 -17.90 16.98 -5.50
C GLN A 22 -18.72 15.75 -5.12
N ASN A 23 -18.23 14.54 -5.45
CA ASN A 23 -18.89 13.30 -5.09
C ASN A 23 -18.90 13.10 -3.57
N THR A 24 -17.77 13.36 -2.89
CA THR A 24 -17.69 13.27 -1.43
C THR A 24 -18.62 14.27 -0.76
N VAL A 25 -18.66 15.53 -1.22
CA VAL A 25 -19.60 16.54 -0.70
C VAL A 25 -21.06 16.09 -0.87
N LYS A 26 -21.41 15.53 -2.04
CA LYS A 26 -22.77 15.02 -2.28
C LYS A 26 -23.12 13.87 -1.33
N LEU A 27 -22.20 12.93 -1.13
CA LEU A 27 -22.37 11.81 -0.20
C LEU A 27 -22.57 12.31 1.24
N LEU A 28 -21.71 13.20 1.73
CA LEU A 28 -21.82 13.75 3.08
C LEU A 28 -23.16 14.49 3.27
N LYS A 29 -23.58 15.28 2.27
CA LYS A 29 -24.89 15.94 2.31
C LYS A 29 -26.06 14.95 2.37
N SER A 30 -26.00 13.85 1.62
CA SER A 30 -27.05 12.81 1.70
C SER A 30 -27.09 12.10 3.05
N LEU A 31 -25.97 12.07 3.77
CA LEU A 31 -25.86 11.55 5.14
C LEU A 31 -26.22 12.59 6.22
N GLY A 32 -26.60 13.82 5.83
CA GLY A 32 -26.96 14.89 6.75
C GLY A 32 -25.78 15.71 7.30
N TYR A 33 -24.58 15.51 6.78
CA TYR A 33 -23.38 16.22 7.24
C TYR A 33 -23.03 17.40 6.32
N SER A 34 -22.61 18.51 6.94
CA SER A 34 -22.06 19.68 6.25
C SER A 34 -20.71 20.03 6.85
N MET A 35 -19.64 19.67 6.13
CA MET A 35 -18.28 19.97 6.54
C MET A 35 -17.42 20.40 5.35
N GLU A 36 -16.36 21.12 5.63
CA GLU A 36 -15.38 21.49 4.63
C GLU A 36 -14.56 20.27 4.20
N ILE A 37 -14.36 20.12 2.89
CA ILE A 37 -13.54 19.05 2.32
C ILE A 37 -12.34 19.69 1.63
N GLU A 38 -11.17 19.48 2.23
CA GLU A 38 -9.87 19.71 1.63
C GLU A 38 -9.47 18.48 0.81
N ALA A 39 -8.91 18.70 -0.38
CA ALA A 39 -8.52 17.61 -1.26
C ALA A 39 -7.17 17.94 -1.91
N PHE A 40 -6.22 17.02 -1.80
CA PHE A 40 -4.86 17.24 -2.29
C PHE A 40 -4.54 16.31 -3.47
N ILE A 41 -3.71 16.81 -4.41
CA ILE A 41 -3.10 15.99 -5.45
C ILE A 41 -1.72 15.55 -4.94
N VAL A 42 -1.56 14.26 -4.68
CA VAL A 42 -0.29 13.68 -4.22
C VAL A 42 0.53 13.16 -5.39
N TYR A 43 1.82 13.52 -5.41
CA TYR A 43 2.80 13.01 -6.37
C TYR A 43 3.75 12.05 -5.65
N VAL A 44 3.62 10.76 -5.94
CA VAL A 44 4.32 9.69 -5.20
C VAL A 44 5.66 9.29 -5.80
N ASN A 45 5.96 9.66 -7.05
CA ASN A 45 7.22 9.30 -7.69
C ASN A 45 8.36 10.16 -7.14
N PRO A 46 9.40 9.59 -6.47
CA PRO A 46 10.50 10.36 -5.88
C PRO A 46 11.27 11.24 -6.87
N GLU A 47 11.37 10.80 -8.13
CA GLU A 47 12.09 11.52 -9.20
C GLU A 47 11.26 12.66 -9.81
N PHE A 48 10.03 12.86 -9.34
CA PHE A 48 9.14 13.87 -9.88
C PHE A 48 9.44 15.25 -9.28
N SER A 49 9.81 16.18 -10.17
CA SER A 49 9.98 17.60 -9.84
C SER A 49 9.12 18.46 -10.77
N ILE A 50 8.37 19.41 -10.22
CA ILE A 50 7.63 20.40 -10.99
C ILE A 50 8.40 21.72 -10.97
N TRP A 51 8.84 22.17 -12.14
CA TRP A 51 9.49 23.47 -12.31
C TRP A 51 8.54 24.44 -13.01
N GLY A 52 8.39 25.65 -12.45
CA GLY A 52 7.62 26.73 -13.07
C GLY A 52 6.10 26.50 -13.14
N ALA A 53 5.55 25.58 -12.34
CA ALA A 53 4.11 25.55 -12.12
C ALA A 53 3.72 26.66 -11.13
N PRO A 54 2.51 27.23 -11.25
CA PRO A 54 1.95 28.06 -10.20
C PRO A 54 2.02 27.28 -8.88
N ASN A 55 2.40 27.94 -7.79
CA ASN A 55 2.25 27.38 -6.45
C ASN A 55 0.75 27.11 -6.25
N GLU A 56 0.37 25.84 -6.32
CA GLU A 56 -0.99 25.41 -6.07
C GLU A 56 -1.03 24.80 -4.68
N ASP A 57 -1.77 25.46 -3.77
CA ASP A 57 -1.93 25.10 -2.35
C ASP A 57 -2.49 23.69 -2.11
N ASP A 58 -2.91 23.03 -3.18
CA ASP A 58 -3.61 21.76 -3.20
C ASP A 58 -2.74 20.59 -3.70
N SER A 59 -1.42 20.74 -3.71
CA SER A 59 -0.49 19.73 -4.22
C SER A 59 0.55 19.34 -3.18
N ILE A 60 0.80 18.03 -3.08
CA ILE A 60 1.79 17.46 -2.17
C ILE A 60 2.85 16.77 -3.03
N LEU A 61 4.05 17.34 -3.05
CA LEU A 61 5.21 16.81 -3.76
C LEU A 61 5.87 15.66 -2.98
N PRO A 62 6.68 14.80 -3.62
CA PRO A 62 7.25 13.63 -2.98
C PRO A 62 8.00 13.95 -1.67
N GLY A 63 8.77 15.03 -1.65
CA GLY A 63 9.50 15.48 -0.46
C GLY A 63 8.62 16.01 0.68
N GLN A 64 7.37 16.40 0.40
CA GLN A 64 6.42 16.93 1.39
C GLN A 64 5.53 15.85 2.00
N ILE A 65 5.46 14.65 1.41
CA ILE A 65 4.54 13.58 1.84
C ILE A 65 4.76 13.21 3.30
N SER A 66 6.00 12.94 3.70
CA SER A 66 6.32 12.50 5.06
C SER A 66 5.98 13.55 6.12
N GLU A 67 6.23 14.82 5.81
CA GLU A 67 5.90 15.94 6.70
C GLU A 67 4.38 16.13 6.82
N HIS A 68 3.67 16.13 5.70
CA HIS A 68 2.22 16.24 5.68
C HIS A 68 1.53 15.17 6.54
N PHE A 69 1.96 13.90 6.43
CA PHE A 69 1.40 12.83 7.28
C PHE A 69 1.76 12.99 8.76
N ARG A 70 2.95 13.51 9.07
CA ARG A 70 3.36 13.80 10.45
C ARG A 70 2.51 14.92 11.05
N GLU A 71 2.19 15.96 10.27
CA GLU A 71 1.28 17.03 10.69
C GLU A 71 -0.11 16.49 10.99
N LEU A 72 -0.67 15.66 10.09
CA LEU A 72 -1.96 15.00 10.29
C LEU A 72 -2.00 14.12 11.55
N GLN A 73 -0.93 13.38 11.84
CA GLN A 73 -0.84 12.54 13.06
C GLN A 73 -0.73 13.37 14.34
N ASN A 74 -0.13 14.56 14.26
CA ASN A 74 0.00 15.47 15.39
C ASN A 74 -1.25 16.32 15.62
N MET A 75 -2.20 16.33 14.68
CA MET A 75 -3.51 16.92 14.92
C MET A 75 -4.18 16.15 16.05
N LYS A 76 -4.69 16.88 17.05
CA LYS A 76 -5.38 16.24 18.18
C LYS A 76 -6.54 15.42 17.63
N PRO A 77 -6.65 14.13 17.95
CA PRO A 77 -7.81 13.35 17.55
C PRO A 77 -9.05 14.03 18.11
N VAL A 78 -9.91 14.51 17.20
CA VAL A 78 -11.21 15.07 17.57
C VAL A 78 -12.11 13.86 17.83
N THR A 79 -12.15 13.39 19.07
CA THR A 79 -13.11 12.37 19.48
C THR A 79 -14.47 13.04 19.62
N ASN A 80 -15.17 13.20 18.48
CA ASN A 80 -16.54 13.68 18.43
C ASN A 80 -17.47 12.49 18.13
N PRO A 81 -18.47 12.19 18.98
CA PRO A 81 -19.47 11.16 18.70
C PRO A 81 -20.14 11.30 17.33
N GLU A 82 -20.24 12.50 16.76
CA GLU A 82 -20.74 12.72 15.40
C GLU A 82 -19.76 12.23 14.33
N LEU A 83 -18.45 12.35 14.55
CA LEU A 83 -17.43 11.80 13.64
C LEU A 83 -17.39 10.28 13.70
N GLU A 84 -17.63 9.68 14.86
CA GLU A 84 -17.78 8.22 14.99
C GLU A 84 -19.03 7.72 14.25
N LYS A 85 -20.17 8.41 14.39
CA LYS A 85 -21.39 8.12 13.63
C LYS A 85 -21.17 8.28 12.12
N LEU A 86 -20.46 9.32 11.70
CA LEU A 86 -20.11 9.52 10.30
C LEU A 86 -19.23 8.38 9.79
N ALA A 87 -18.20 7.98 10.55
CA ALA A 87 -17.32 6.87 10.18
C ALA A 87 -18.13 5.57 9.99
N GLN A 88 -19.05 5.28 10.92
CA GLN A 88 -19.93 4.12 10.82
C GLN A 88 -20.86 4.19 9.58
N ALA A 89 -21.47 5.34 9.33
CA ALA A 89 -22.32 5.55 8.16
C ALA A 89 -21.54 5.40 6.83
N LEU A 90 -20.28 5.84 6.79
CA LEU A 90 -19.39 5.66 5.63
C LEU A 90 -19.05 4.18 5.40
N VAL A 91 -18.87 3.39 6.47
CA VAL A 91 -18.70 1.94 6.38
C VAL A 91 -19.95 1.26 5.84
N GLU A 92 -21.14 1.66 6.28
CA GLU A 92 -22.42 1.12 5.79
C GLU A 92 -22.69 1.48 4.33
N CYS A 93 -22.23 2.63 3.86
CA CYS A 93 -22.31 3.04 2.46
C CYS A 93 -21.26 2.34 1.57
N HIS A 94 -20.30 1.63 2.16
CA HIS A 94 -19.27 0.97 1.39
C HIS A 94 -19.87 -0.21 0.62
N ASP A 95 -19.92 -0.06 -0.71
CA ASP A 95 -20.24 -1.15 -1.61
C ASP A 95 -18.96 -1.96 -1.89
N PRO A 96 -18.82 -3.20 -1.36
CA PRO A 96 -17.65 -4.04 -1.61
C PRO A 96 -17.59 -4.53 -3.07
N GLU A 97 -18.71 -4.51 -3.79
CA GLU A 97 -18.79 -4.86 -5.21
C GLU A 97 -18.55 -3.65 -6.12
N TYR A 98 -18.44 -2.44 -5.55
CA TYR A 98 -18.10 -1.25 -6.32
C TYR A 98 -16.82 -1.57 -7.10
N PRO A 99 -16.83 -1.41 -8.44
CA PRO A 99 -15.67 -1.68 -9.27
C PRO A 99 -14.63 -0.62 -8.99
N SER A 100 -13.95 -0.78 -7.87
CA SER A 100 -12.64 -0.23 -7.65
C SER A 100 -11.85 -0.60 -8.90
N LYS A 101 -11.22 0.39 -9.51
CA LYS A 101 -10.27 0.15 -10.61
C LYS A 101 -9.02 -0.53 -10.05
N LEU A 102 -9.20 -1.57 -9.24
CA LEU A 102 -8.14 -2.41 -8.75
C LEU A 102 -7.50 -2.98 -9.99
N ILE A 103 -6.24 -2.60 -10.15
CA ILE A 103 -5.37 -3.20 -11.14
C ILE A 103 -5.33 -4.68 -10.77
N LYS A 104 -5.92 -5.52 -11.61
CA LYS A 104 -5.79 -6.96 -11.44
C LYS A 104 -4.33 -7.30 -11.65
N TYR A 105 -3.73 -7.74 -10.57
CA TYR A 105 -2.35 -8.15 -10.51
C TYR A 105 -2.26 -9.60 -10.97
N GLU A 106 -1.62 -9.81 -12.12
CA GLU A 106 -1.31 -11.15 -12.61
C GLU A 106 0.07 -11.55 -12.09
N TYR A 107 0.13 -12.61 -11.29
CA TYR A 107 1.37 -13.04 -10.64
C TYR A 107 2.49 -13.23 -11.68
N GLU A 108 2.18 -13.87 -12.79
CA GLU A 108 3.12 -14.25 -13.85
C GLU A 108 3.74 -13.03 -14.55
N LYS A 109 3.07 -11.87 -14.52
CA LYS A 109 3.56 -10.62 -15.13
C LYS A 109 4.39 -9.77 -14.18
N MET A 110 4.48 -10.15 -12.90
CA MET A 110 5.26 -9.39 -11.92
C MET A 110 6.71 -9.82 -11.87
N ASN A 111 7.61 -8.84 -11.81
CA ASN A 111 9.01 -9.07 -11.49
C ASN A 111 9.14 -9.57 -10.05
N LYS A 112 9.96 -10.60 -9.85
CA LYS A 112 10.18 -11.25 -8.55
C LYS A 112 11.46 -10.75 -7.91
N GLY A 113 11.53 -10.72 -6.59
CA GLY A 113 12.69 -10.23 -5.85
C GLY A 113 12.30 -9.64 -4.50
N ILE A 114 13.31 -9.21 -3.75
CA ILE A 114 13.08 -8.44 -2.51
C ILE A 114 13.25 -6.95 -2.80
N ILE A 115 12.43 -6.11 -2.17
CA ILE A 115 12.47 -4.66 -2.38
C ILE A 115 13.53 -4.04 -1.46
N CYS A 116 14.36 -3.17 -2.02
CA CYS A 116 15.22 -2.31 -1.22
C CYS A 116 14.40 -1.29 -0.43
N PRO A 117 14.47 -1.27 0.92
CA PRO A 117 13.66 -0.36 1.71
C PRO A 117 14.09 1.11 1.55
N THR A 118 15.25 1.38 0.95
CA THR A 118 15.73 2.75 0.73
C THR A 118 15.36 3.29 -0.64
N CYS A 119 15.55 2.53 -1.71
CA CYS A 119 15.31 3.02 -3.08
C CYS A 119 14.11 2.38 -3.78
N GLY A 120 13.44 1.41 -3.16
CA GLY A 120 12.27 0.73 -3.74
C GLY A 120 12.56 -0.20 -4.92
N LEU A 121 13.82 -0.30 -5.36
CA LEU A 121 14.19 -1.19 -6.46
C LEU A 121 14.26 -2.65 -6.02
N LEU A 122 13.91 -3.54 -6.93
CA LEU A 122 14.01 -4.98 -6.73
C LEU A 122 15.48 -5.42 -6.73
N VAL A 123 15.78 -6.29 -5.79
CA VAL A 123 17.08 -6.89 -5.57
C VAL A 123 16.96 -8.39 -5.78
N HIS A 124 17.93 -8.94 -6.51
CA HIS A 124 18.05 -10.35 -6.84
C HIS A 124 19.38 -10.90 -6.30
N ASN A 125 19.57 -12.22 -6.34
CA ASN A 125 20.85 -12.88 -6.05
C ASN A 125 21.47 -12.54 -4.68
N PHE A 126 20.63 -12.24 -3.68
CA PHE A 126 21.12 -11.95 -2.34
C PHE A 126 21.66 -13.19 -1.64
N CYS A 127 22.80 -13.05 -0.95
CA CYS A 127 23.42 -14.12 -0.18
C CYS A 127 23.75 -13.65 1.25
N GLY A 128 24.14 -14.58 2.12
CA GLY A 128 24.50 -14.26 3.52
C GLY A 128 23.37 -13.65 4.37
N ARG A 129 23.74 -12.95 5.45
CA ARG A 129 22.80 -12.28 6.37
C ARG A 129 22.42 -10.87 5.92
N PHE A 130 23.30 -10.23 5.16
CA PHE A 130 23.15 -8.86 4.67
C PHE A 130 23.44 -8.81 3.18
N HIS A 131 22.83 -7.84 2.51
CA HIS A 131 23.10 -7.54 1.11
C HIS A 131 23.28 -6.04 0.94
N MET A 132 24.14 -5.65 -0.01
CA MET A 132 24.38 -4.27 -0.38
C MET A 132 23.61 -4.00 -1.67
N CYS A 133 22.62 -3.12 -1.63
CA CYS A 133 21.83 -2.81 -2.81
C CYS A 133 22.73 -2.19 -3.90
N GLU A 134 22.76 -2.81 -5.08
CA GLU A 134 23.60 -2.37 -6.20
C GLU A 134 23.22 -0.97 -6.70
N SER A 135 21.97 -0.56 -6.56
CA SER A 135 21.48 0.73 -7.06
C SER A 135 21.76 1.91 -6.12
N CYS A 136 21.65 1.72 -4.80
CA CYS A 136 21.79 2.82 -3.83
C CYS A 136 22.93 2.64 -2.81
N GLY A 137 23.65 1.52 -2.84
CA GLY A 137 24.76 1.22 -1.95
C GLY A 137 24.39 1.05 -0.48
N LYS A 138 23.08 0.97 -0.14
CA LYS A 138 22.64 0.79 1.25
C LYS A 138 22.61 -0.69 1.63
N LYS A 139 23.04 -0.95 2.86
CA LYS A 139 23.03 -2.29 3.48
C LYS A 139 21.64 -2.64 3.98
N MET A 140 21.17 -3.84 3.65
CA MET A 140 19.90 -4.38 4.11
C MET A 140 20.08 -5.71 4.86
N ILE A 141 19.18 -5.99 5.79
CA ILE A 141 19.08 -7.28 6.49
C ILE A 141 18.15 -8.18 5.67
N ILE A 142 18.69 -9.27 5.14
CA ILE A 142 17.95 -10.16 4.22
C ILE A 142 16.72 -10.77 4.87
N GLN A 143 16.83 -11.19 6.13
CA GLN A 143 15.69 -11.75 6.84
C GLN A 143 14.50 -10.77 6.93
N LYS A 144 14.80 -9.47 7.15
CA LYS A 144 13.78 -8.42 7.24
C LYS A 144 13.19 -8.12 5.86
N ALA A 145 14.04 -8.05 4.83
CA ALA A 145 13.60 -7.83 3.45
C ALA A 145 12.69 -8.96 2.93
N ILE A 146 13.00 -10.23 3.25
CA ILE A 146 12.11 -11.37 2.95
C ILE A 146 10.78 -11.23 3.70
N SER A 147 10.82 -10.88 5.00
CA SER A 147 9.59 -10.69 5.79
C SER A 147 8.67 -9.63 5.18
N ASN A 148 9.24 -8.49 4.75
CA ASN A 148 8.48 -7.45 4.07
C ASN A 148 7.92 -7.94 2.73
N SER A 149 8.74 -8.62 1.93
CA SER A 149 8.33 -9.16 0.62
C SER A 149 7.19 -10.19 0.75
N ILE A 150 7.17 -11.03 1.79
CA ILE A 150 6.04 -11.93 2.08
C ILE A 150 4.78 -11.14 2.44
N SER A 151 4.90 -10.06 3.21
CA SER A 151 3.77 -9.17 3.52
C SER A 151 3.21 -8.50 2.26
N ASP A 152 4.08 -8.06 1.35
CA ASP A 152 3.70 -7.48 0.06
C ASP A 152 2.95 -8.51 -0.79
N PHE A 153 3.45 -9.76 -0.85
CA PHE A 153 2.77 -10.85 -1.54
C PHE A 153 1.36 -11.08 -1.01
N HIS A 154 1.19 -11.16 0.31
CA HIS A 154 -0.10 -11.37 0.96
C HIS A 154 -1.08 -10.22 0.66
N THR A 155 -0.58 -8.98 0.58
CA THR A 155 -1.39 -7.81 0.25
C THR A 155 -1.84 -7.81 -1.22
N LEU A 156 -0.96 -8.21 -2.13
CA LEU A 156 -1.27 -8.27 -3.57
C LEU A 156 -2.14 -9.47 -3.94
N PHE A 157 -2.00 -10.58 -3.21
CA PHE A 157 -2.63 -11.86 -3.50
C PHE A 157 -3.30 -12.46 -2.25
N PRO A 158 -4.31 -11.79 -1.66
CA PRO A 158 -4.90 -12.18 -0.37
C PRO A 158 -5.58 -13.55 -0.39
N ASN A 159 -5.98 -14.04 -1.56
CA ASN A 159 -6.64 -15.33 -1.73
C ASN A 159 -5.66 -16.49 -2.04
N GLU A 160 -4.38 -16.20 -2.20
CA GLU A 160 -3.35 -17.19 -2.53
C GLU A 160 -2.75 -17.80 -1.27
N LYS A 161 -2.55 -19.12 -1.28
CA LYS A 161 -1.94 -19.82 -0.13
C LYS A 161 -0.45 -19.50 -0.03
N LEU A 162 -0.01 -19.08 1.16
CA LEU A 162 1.39 -18.83 1.45
C LEU A 162 2.15 -20.16 1.58
N THR A 163 2.80 -20.60 0.51
CA THR A 163 3.69 -21.79 0.53
C THR A 163 5.15 -21.37 0.41
N THR A 164 6.06 -22.14 1.01
CA THR A 164 7.50 -21.84 0.94
C THR A 164 7.99 -21.71 -0.49
N LYS A 165 7.54 -22.60 -1.40
CA LYS A 165 7.95 -22.59 -2.81
C LYS A 165 7.47 -21.32 -3.52
N ARG A 166 6.19 -20.97 -3.37
CA ARG A 166 5.61 -19.77 -3.99
C ARG A 166 6.29 -18.50 -3.47
N LEU A 167 6.57 -18.43 -2.17
CA LEU A 167 7.22 -17.27 -1.57
C LEU A 167 8.72 -17.18 -1.88
N ALA A 168 9.41 -18.31 -2.07
CA ALA A 168 10.79 -18.32 -2.55
C ALA A 168 10.89 -17.79 -3.99
N ASP A 169 9.99 -18.24 -4.86
CA ASP A 169 9.84 -17.70 -6.21
C ASP A 169 9.53 -16.19 -6.17
N TRP A 170 8.57 -15.76 -5.35
CA TRP A 170 8.23 -14.35 -5.16
C TRP A 170 9.42 -13.50 -4.69
N CYS A 171 10.18 -13.99 -3.72
CA CYS A 171 11.37 -13.32 -3.22
C CYS A 171 12.55 -13.37 -4.21
N GLY A 172 12.44 -14.08 -5.35
CA GLY A 172 13.50 -14.22 -6.33
C GLY A 172 14.70 -15.01 -5.81
N THR A 173 14.47 -16.07 -5.03
CA THR A 173 15.54 -16.91 -4.46
C THR A 173 15.29 -18.39 -4.66
N GLU A 174 16.34 -19.12 -5.03
CA GLU A 174 16.31 -20.59 -5.12
C GLU A 174 16.45 -21.25 -3.73
N ASP A 175 16.97 -20.53 -2.74
CA ASP A 175 17.18 -21.03 -1.37
C ASP A 175 15.89 -20.94 -0.56
N THR A 176 15.01 -21.91 -0.78
CA THR A 176 13.72 -22.06 -0.09
C THR A 176 13.86 -22.12 1.44
N ASN A 177 14.99 -22.60 1.97
CA ASN A 177 15.24 -22.70 3.40
C ASN A 177 15.31 -21.32 4.07
N ARG A 178 15.72 -20.27 3.36
CA ARG A 178 15.71 -18.90 3.89
C ARG A 178 14.30 -18.41 4.16
N VAL A 179 13.43 -18.58 3.19
CA VAL A 179 12.01 -18.20 3.30
C VAL A 179 11.34 -19.05 4.38
N TYR A 180 11.59 -20.36 4.41
CA TYR A 180 11.10 -21.24 5.48
C TYR A 180 11.49 -20.76 6.89
N LYS A 181 12.74 -20.33 7.10
CA LYS A 181 13.19 -19.82 8.40
C LYS A 181 12.46 -18.53 8.82
N VAL A 182 12.09 -17.68 7.87
CA VAL A 182 11.27 -16.49 8.14
C VAL A 182 9.85 -16.91 8.51
N LEU A 183 9.24 -17.78 7.71
CA LEU A 183 7.89 -18.29 7.95
C LEU A 183 7.77 -18.98 9.31
N LYS A 184 8.71 -19.86 9.66
CA LYS A 184 8.73 -20.57 10.95
C LYS A 184 8.74 -19.64 12.17
N ARG A 185 9.24 -18.40 12.03
CA ARG A 185 9.36 -17.43 13.13
C ARG A 185 8.13 -16.54 13.30
N GLY A 186 7.37 -16.30 12.23
CA GLY A 186 6.31 -15.28 12.22
C GLY A 186 4.95 -15.76 11.71
N TYR A 187 4.83 -17.01 11.28
CA TYR A 187 3.63 -17.57 10.66
C TYR A 187 3.28 -18.91 11.29
N GLN A 188 1.98 -19.20 11.35
CA GLN A 188 1.47 -20.49 11.80
C GLN A 188 1.37 -21.44 10.61
N ALA A 189 1.87 -22.66 10.76
CA ALA A 189 1.73 -23.70 9.75
C ALA A 189 0.33 -24.33 9.82
N ALA A 190 -0.26 -24.59 8.65
CA ALA A 190 -1.55 -25.25 8.48
C ALA A 190 -1.50 -26.27 7.33
N GLY A 191 -2.50 -27.16 7.27
CA GLY A 191 -2.63 -28.21 6.26
C GLY A 191 -1.85 -29.49 6.58
N SER A 192 -1.95 -30.46 5.67
CA SER A 192 -1.20 -31.73 5.72
C SER A 192 0.26 -31.54 5.30
N GLU A 193 1.10 -32.54 5.51
CA GLU A 193 2.53 -32.48 5.20
C GLU A 193 2.83 -32.20 3.71
N SER A 194 2.01 -32.74 2.80
CA SER A 194 2.09 -32.52 1.35
C SER A 194 1.47 -31.19 0.88
N CYS A 195 0.63 -30.56 1.70
CA CYS A 195 -0.10 -29.33 1.37
C CYS A 195 0.12 -28.24 2.43
N ARG A 196 1.32 -28.20 3.04
CA ARG A 196 1.61 -27.25 4.11
C ARG A 196 1.63 -25.81 3.56
N TYR A 197 0.87 -24.95 4.20
CA TYR A 197 0.85 -23.51 3.97
C TYR A 197 0.94 -22.75 5.29
N TYR A 198 1.10 -21.44 5.19
CA TYR A 198 1.34 -20.57 6.33
C TYR A 198 0.26 -19.49 6.44
N ILE A 199 -0.08 -19.10 7.67
CA ILE A 199 -1.06 -18.07 7.98
C ILE A 199 -0.38 -17.02 8.87
N PRO A 200 -0.54 -15.71 8.61
CA PRO A 200 0.00 -14.66 9.48
C PRO A 200 -0.54 -14.80 10.92
N VAL A 201 0.35 -14.77 11.93
CA VAL A 201 -0.05 -14.95 13.35
C VAL A 201 -0.93 -13.81 13.88
N ASN A 202 -0.87 -12.62 13.25
CA ASN A 202 -1.65 -11.44 13.64
C ASN A 202 -2.96 -11.28 12.87
N GLU A 203 -3.29 -12.20 11.97
CA GLU A 203 -4.64 -12.33 11.44
C GLU A 203 -5.36 -13.37 12.30
N GLN A 204 -5.87 -12.92 13.47
CA GLN A 204 -7.09 -13.58 13.94
C GLN A 204 -8.10 -13.47 12.79
N PRO A 205 -8.86 -14.52 12.45
CA PRO A 205 -10.01 -14.32 11.59
C PRO A 205 -10.78 -13.20 12.28
N THR A 206 -10.90 -12.04 11.62
CA THR A 206 -11.84 -11.02 12.04
C THR A 206 -13.13 -11.78 12.15
N SER A 207 -13.55 -12.05 13.39
CA SER A 207 -14.83 -12.69 13.66
C SER A 207 -15.81 -11.86 12.85
N ALA A 208 -16.41 -12.47 11.84
CA ALA A 208 -17.65 -11.97 11.31
C ALA A 208 -18.61 -11.99 12.51
N ARG A 209 -18.59 -10.92 13.30
CA ARG A 209 -19.69 -10.54 14.16
C ARG A 209 -20.75 -10.02 13.20
N TYR A 210 -21.39 -10.96 12.51
CA TYR A 210 -22.79 -10.85 12.23
C TYR A 210 -23.46 -10.74 13.60
N VAL A 211 -23.69 -9.51 14.02
CA VAL A 211 -24.63 -9.24 15.11
C VAL A 211 -25.99 -9.34 14.44
N GLY A 212 -26.76 -10.34 14.85
CA GLY A 212 -28.18 -10.48 14.50
C GLY A 212 -29.05 -9.44 15.20
#